data_AF-A0A7S2JYU4-F1
#
_entry.id   AF-A0A7S2JYU4-F1
#
_cell.length_a   1.000
_cell.length_b   1.000
_cell.length_c   1.000
_cell.angle_alpha   90.00
_cell.angle_beta   90.00
_cell.angle_gamma   90.00
#
_symmetry.space_group_name_H-M   'P 1'
#
loop_
_entity.id
_entity.type
_entity.pdbx_description
1 polymer ?
#
loop_
_entity_poly.entity_id
_entity_poly.type
_entity_poly.pdbx_seq_one_letter_code
_entity_poly.pdbx_strand_id
1 'polypeptide(L)'
;PELREQCPMIDFKAEVDYRQVVVPEGAGTFFCPISEDTTAHMDRVFRQMMVGEVELNGKLPIPLENRSITVPAQGMDAEERRVARFSFDDLCVGSLGRADYSAIAENFRTVFVYGVPKFNADLGMEFRRFVSLT
;
A
#
# COMPACT_ATOMS: atom_id res chain seq x y z
N PRO A 1 -33.16 18.33 2.24
CA PRO A 1 -34.06 18.00 1.10
C PRO A 1 -33.59 18.61 -0.22
N GLU A 2 -33.24 19.91 -0.22
CA GLU A 2 -32.86 20.67 -1.44
C GLU A 2 -31.50 20.28 -2.04
N LEU A 3 -30.51 19.89 -1.24
CA LEU A 3 -29.20 19.49 -1.77
C LEU A 3 -29.25 18.27 -2.71
N ARG A 4 -30.20 17.34 -2.48
CA ARG A 4 -30.30 16.12 -3.28
C ARG A 4 -30.83 16.38 -4.70
N GLU A 5 -31.61 17.46 -4.87
CA GLU A 5 -32.17 17.85 -6.17
C GLU A 5 -31.18 18.67 -7.02
N GLN A 6 -30.22 19.33 -6.37
CA GLN A 6 -29.19 20.14 -7.03
C GLN A 6 -27.86 19.40 -7.29
N CYS A 7 -27.68 18.21 -6.71
CA CYS A 7 -26.53 17.34 -6.97
C CYS A 7 -26.95 16.19 -7.89
N PRO A 8 -26.75 16.28 -9.21
CA PRO A 8 -27.00 15.15 -10.10
C PRO A 8 -26.13 13.97 -9.67
N MET A 9 -26.77 12.85 -9.32
CA MET A 9 -26.07 11.61 -9.02
C MET A 9 -25.56 11.03 -10.34
N ILE A 10 -24.24 11.08 -10.54
CA ILE A 10 -23.59 10.45 -11.68
C ILE A 10 -23.24 9.03 -11.26
N ASP A 11 -23.87 8.03 -11.88
CA ASP A 11 -23.56 6.63 -11.66
C ASP A 11 -22.27 6.28 -12.42
N PHE A 12 -21.14 6.21 -11.71
CA PHE A 12 -19.84 5.77 -12.24
C PHE A 12 -19.72 4.24 -12.26
N LYS A 13 -20.81 3.50 -12.54
CA LYS A 13 -20.75 2.06 -12.76
C LYS A 13 -19.84 1.75 -13.94
N ALA A 14 -18.58 1.43 -13.62
CA ALA A 14 -17.70 0.69 -14.50
C ALA A 14 -18.05 -0.80 -14.35
N GLU A 15 -18.16 -1.52 -15.47
CA GLU A 15 -18.32 -2.98 -15.45
C GLU A 15 -17.12 -3.68 -14.79
N VAL A 16 -15.95 -3.02 -14.82
CA VAL A 16 -14.69 -3.52 -14.28
C VAL A 16 -14.19 -2.59 -13.19
N ASP A 17 -14.05 -3.12 -11.97
CA ASP A 17 -13.31 -2.46 -10.90
C ASP A 17 -11.81 -2.73 -11.08
N TYR A 18 -11.12 -1.84 -11.77
CA TYR A 18 -9.67 -1.93 -12.00
C TYR A 18 -8.83 -1.98 -10.70
N ARG A 19 -9.41 -1.63 -9.54
CA ARG A 19 -8.74 -1.78 -8.24
C ARG A 19 -8.64 -3.24 -7.79
N GLN A 20 -9.53 -4.11 -8.29
CA GLN A 20 -9.58 -5.52 -7.93
C GLN A 20 -8.87 -6.42 -8.93
N VAL A 21 -8.61 -5.94 -10.16
CA VAL A 21 -7.99 -6.73 -11.25
C VAL A 21 -6.61 -7.27 -10.88
N VAL A 22 -5.84 -6.56 -10.04
CA VAL A 22 -4.48 -6.96 -9.62
C VAL A 22 -4.49 -7.83 -8.35
N VAL A 23 -5.64 -7.92 -7.67
CA VAL A 23 -5.77 -8.63 -6.39
C VAL A 23 -6.16 -10.07 -6.69
N PRO A 24 -5.49 -11.08 -6.09
CA PRO A 24 -5.89 -12.47 -6.26
C PRO A 24 -7.38 -12.65 -5.91
N GLU A 25 -8.09 -13.41 -6.73
CA GLU A 25 -9.54 -13.56 -6.60
C GLU A 25 -9.91 -14.09 -5.21
N GLY A 26 -10.81 -13.39 -4.51
CA GLY A 26 -11.23 -13.73 -3.16
C GLY A 26 -10.23 -13.39 -2.03
N ALA A 27 -9.05 -12.87 -2.34
CA ALA A 27 -8.08 -12.46 -1.31
C ALA A 27 -8.49 -11.19 -0.56
N GLY A 28 -9.22 -10.27 -1.21
CA GLY A 28 -9.56 -8.98 -0.61
C GLY A 28 -8.36 -8.04 -0.47
N THR A 29 -8.63 -6.76 -0.17
CA THR A 29 -7.61 -5.69 -0.10
C THR A 29 -7.43 -5.09 1.29
N PHE A 30 -8.33 -5.41 2.22
CA PHE A 30 -8.35 -4.83 3.55
C PHE A 30 -8.73 -5.88 4.58
N PHE A 31 -7.87 -6.09 5.58
CA PHE A 31 -8.05 -7.08 6.63
C PHE A 31 -8.16 -6.39 7.99
N CYS A 32 -9.26 -6.64 8.69
CA CYS A 32 -9.54 -6.06 10.00
C CYS A 32 -10.35 -7.08 10.83
N PRO A 33 -10.08 -7.23 12.14
CA PRO A 33 -9.08 -6.52 12.95
C PRO A 33 -7.64 -7.01 12.72
N ILE A 34 -6.66 -6.29 13.27
CA ILE A 34 -5.29 -6.79 13.36
C ILE A 34 -5.28 -7.96 14.34
N SER A 35 -4.94 -9.14 13.85
CA SER A 35 -4.92 -10.41 14.60
C SER A 35 -3.92 -11.35 13.96
N GLU A 36 -3.53 -12.41 14.66
CA GLU A 36 -2.64 -13.43 14.11
C GLU A 36 -3.20 -14.05 12.81
N ASP A 37 -4.51 -14.29 12.74
CA ASP A 37 -5.15 -14.84 11.55
C ASP A 37 -5.08 -13.90 10.35
N THR A 38 -5.41 -12.62 10.55
CA THR A 38 -5.35 -11.61 9.48
C THR A 38 -3.92 -11.31 9.04
N THR A 39 -2.95 -11.34 9.97
CA THR A 39 -1.52 -11.27 9.64
C THR A 39 -1.07 -12.48 8.82
N ALA A 40 -1.44 -13.69 9.23
CA ALA A 40 -1.12 -14.91 8.50
C ALA A 40 -1.80 -14.94 7.12
N HIS A 41 -3.02 -14.42 7.01
CA HIS A 41 -3.73 -14.28 5.74
C HIS A 41 -3.00 -13.31 4.81
N MET A 42 -2.61 -12.13 5.29
CA MET A 42 -1.84 -11.17 4.53
C MET A 42 -0.49 -11.73 4.07
N ASP A 43 0.19 -12.50 4.92
CA ASP A 43 1.42 -13.22 4.56
C ASP A 43 1.20 -14.21 3.41
N ARG A 44 0.07 -14.94 3.43
CA ARG A 44 -0.28 -15.88 2.35
C ARG A 44 -0.53 -15.14 1.05
N VAL A 45 -1.33 -14.07 1.07
CA VAL A 45 -1.63 -13.26 -0.13
C VAL A 45 -0.35 -12.65 -0.70
N PHE A 46 0.51 -12.09 0.14
CA PHE A 46 1.80 -11.56 -0.28
C PHE A 46 2.65 -12.63 -0.97
N ARG A 47 2.81 -13.81 -0.34
CA ARG A 47 3.58 -14.92 -0.94
C ARG A 47 2.97 -15.46 -2.24
N GLN A 48 1.65 -15.53 -2.34
CA GLN A 48 0.94 -16.00 -3.54
C GLN A 48 1.09 -15.03 -4.72
N MET A 49 1.22 -13.73 -4.44
CA MET A 49 1.44 -12.72 -5.47
C MET A 49 2.87 -12.74 -6.01
N MET A 50 3.86 -13.16 -5.20
CA MET A 50 5.27 -13.13 -5.59
C MET A 50 5.63 -14.30 -6.52
N VAL A 51 6.46 -14.00 -7.51
CA VAL A 51 7.18 -14.98 -8.33
C VAL A 51 8.66 -14.93 -7.95
N GLY A 52 9.23 -16.10 -7.68
CA GLY A 52 10.63 -16.23 -7.28
C GLY A 52 10.87 -15.95 -5.80
N GLU A 53 12.09 -15.52 -5.47
CA GLU A 53 12.51 -15.25 -4.10
C GLU A 53 12.10 -13.84 -3.66
N VAL A 54 11.73 -13.72 -2.38
CA VAL A 54 11.48 -12.43 -1.73
C VAL A 54 12.81 -11.87 -1.24
N GLU A 55 13.18 -10.70 -1.72
CA GLU A 55 14.33 -9.96 -1.21
C GLU A 55 13.95 -9.24 0.08
N LEU A 56 14.73 -9.45 1.14
CA LEU A 56 14.54 -8.79 2.43
C LEU A 56 15.52 -7.64 2.60
N ASN A 57 15.05 -6.54 3.19
CA ASN A 57 15.84 -5.34 3.49
C ASN A 57 16.55 -4.74 2.26
N GLY A 58 15.91 -4.82 1.10
CA GLY A 58 16.43 -4.26 -0.15
C GLY A 58 16.61 -2.74 -0.06
N LYS A 59 17.48 -2.19 -0.90
CA LYS A 59 17.75 -0.74 -0.95
C LYS A 59 17.08 -0.11 -2.15
N LEU A 60 16.22 0.87 -1.91
CA LEU A 60 15.65 1.70 -2.97
C LEU A 60 16.39 3.05 -3.01
N PRO A 61 17.19 3.33 -4.04
CA PRO A 61 17.87 4.61 -4.19
C PRO A 61 16.87 5.74 -4.44
N ILE A 62 17.13 6.91 -3.85
CA ILE A 62 16.33 8.11 -4.09
C ILE A 62 16.94 8.90 -5.25
N PRO A 63 16.21 9.19 -6.34
CA PRO A 63 16.74 9.93 -7.47
C PRO A 63 17.35 11.26 -7.05
N LEU A 64 18.52 11.59 -7.60
CA LEU A 64 19.24 12.85 -7.35
C LEU A 64 19.76 13.04 -5.90
N GLU A 65 19.58 12.06 -5.03
CA GLU A 65 20.07 12.08 -3.66
C GLU A 65 21.05 10.92 -3.42
N ASN A 66 22.14 11.16 -2.69
CA ASN A 66 23.11 10.10 -2.35
C ASN A 66 22.64 9.28 -1.13
N ARG A 67 21.38 8.84 -1.13
CA ARG A 67 20.79 8.01 -0.08
C ARG A 67 19.80 7.00 -0.66
N SER A 68 19.45 6.02 0.16
CA SER A 68 18.44 5.01 -0.16
C SER A 68 17.52 4.79 1.04
N ILE A 69 16.30 4.35 0.76
CA ILE A 69 15.39 3.81 1.79
C ILE A 69 15.49 2.29 1.82
N THR A 70 15.28 1.72 3.00
CA THR A 70 15.19 0.26 3.16
C THR A 70 13.77 -0.19 2.83
N VAL A 71 13.65 -1.20 1.97
CA VAL A 71 12.39 -1.88 1.65
C VAL A 71 12.39 -3.21 2.43
N PRO A 72 11.55 -3.37 3.46
CA PRO A 72 11.62 -4.52 4.37
C PRO A 72 11.48 -5.86 3.65
N ALA A 73 10.54 -5.95 2.70
CA ALA A 73 10.40 -7.08 1.80
C ALA A 73 9.94 -6.61 0.42
N GLN A 74 10.54 -7.14 -0.64
CA GLN A 74 10.18 -6.87 -2.02
C GLN A 74 10.33 -8.10 -2.91
N GLY A 75 9.65 -8.08 -4.04
CA GLY A 75 9.73 -9.12 -5.07
C GLY A 75 9.05 -8.67 -6.36
N MET A 76 8.76 -9.64 -7.23
CA MET A 76 8.09 -9.42 -8.51
C MET A 76 6.77 -10.19 -8.53
N ASP A 77 5.73 -9.67 -9.17
CA ASP A 77 4.51 -10.41 -9.46
C ASP A 77 4.64 -11.25 -10.75
N ALA A 78 3.57 -11.95 -11.11
CA ALA A 78 3.51 -12.80 -12.31
C ALA A 78 3.62 -12.03 -13.65
N GLU A 79 3.44 -10.71 -13.62
CA GLU A 79 3.60 -9.83 -14.78
C GLU A 79 4.95 -9.08 -14.73
N GLU A 80 5.91 -9.56 -13.93
CA GLU A 80 7.23 -8.95 -13.72
C GLU A 80 7.16 -7.51 -13.19
N ARG A 81 6.11 -7.18 -12.43
CA ARG A 81 5.98 -5.86 -11.78
C ARG A 81 6.45 -5.96 -10.34
N ARG A 82 7.21 -4.96 -9.89
CA ARG A 82 7.75 -4.93 -8.52
C ARG A 82 6.63 -4.74 -7.50
N VAL A 83 6.74 -5.48 -6.40
CA VAL A 83 5.85 -5.41 -5.25
C VAL A 83 6.68 -5.25 -3.99
N ALA A 84 6.20 -4.40 -3.07
CA ALA A 84 6.83 -4.18 -1.79
C ALA A 84 5.87 -4.41 -0.63
N ARG A 85 6.43 -4.66 0.54
CA ARG A 85 5.71 -4.75 1.81
C ARG A 85 6.39 -3.91 2.86
N PHE A 86 5.61 -3.02 3.49
CA PHE A 86 6.02 -2.11 4.56
C PHE A 86 5.07 -2.22 5.75
N SER A 87 5.57 -1.95 6.95
CA SER A 87 4.69 -1.61 8.07
C SER A 87 4.16 -0.18 7.93
N PHE A 88 3.09 0.12 8.66
CA PHE A 88 2.62 1.50 8.81
C PHE A 88 3.72 2.40 9.38
N ASP A 89 4.50 1.91 10.33
CA ASP A 89 5.55 2.69 10.99
C ASP A 89 6.69 3.03 10.03
N ASP A 90 7.08 2.08 9.16
CA ASP A 90 8.09 2.31 8.12
C ASP A 90 7.70 3.50 7.22
N LEU A 91 6.42 3.58 6.87
CA LEU A 91 5.91 4.61 5.96
C LEU A 91 5.61 5.92 6.67
N CYS A 92 4.85 5.89 7.76
CA CYS A 92 4.18 7.06 8.31
C CYS A 92 4.88 7.63 9.55
N VAL A 93 5.53 6.80 10.35
CA VAL A 93 6.25 7.21 11.58
C VAL A 93 7.71 7.54 11.26
N GLY A 94 8.32 6.79 10.34
CA GLY A 94 9.69 6.96 9.89
C GLY A 94 10.00 8.34 9.29
N SER A 95 11.27 8.65 9.13
CA SER A 95 11.76 9.90 8.53
C SER A 95 11.66 9.91 7.00
N LEU A 96 10.51 9.52 6.44
CA LEU A 96 10.26 9.56 5.00
C LEU A 96 9.77 10.94 4.56
N GLY A 97 10.38 11.44 3.48
CA GLY A 97 10.00 12.67 2.80
C GLY A 97 9.20 12.42 1.53
N ARG A 98 8.75 13.50 0.88
CA ARG A 98 7.99 13.43 -0.37
C ARG A 98 8.72 12.66 -1.48
N ALA A 99 10.02 12.88 -1.62
CA ALA A 99 10.85 12.18 -2.62
C ALA A 99 10.87 10.66 -2.39
N ASP A 100 10.77 10.22 -1.14
CA ASP A 100 10.76 8.79 -0.81
C ASP A 100 9.46 8.14 -1.24
N TYR A 101 8.32 8.79 -0.97
CA TYR A 101 7.03 8.31 -1.45
C TYR A 101 6.95 8.27 -2.97
N SER A 102 7.47 9.29 -3.66
CA SER A 102 7.56 9.28 -5.13
C SER A 102 8.43 8.13 -5.62
N ALA A 103 9.59 7.90 -5.02
CA ALA A 103 10.44 6.77 -5.38
C ALA A 103 9.71 5.43 -5.17
N ILE A 104 8.98 5.25 -4.06
CA ILE A 104 8.18 4.05 -3.81
C ILE A 104 7.10 3.88 -4.89
N ALA A 105 6.31 4.92 -5.16
CA ALA A 105 5.20 4.88 -6.12
C ALA A 105 5.67 4.61 -7.55
N GLU A 106 6.83 5.16 -7.95
CA GLU A 106 7.41 4.94 -9.26
C GLU A 106 8.01 3.53 -9.42
N ASN A 107 8.50 2.93 -8.33
CA ASN A 107 9.19 1.65 -8.38
C ASN A 107 8.30 0.45 -8.09
N PHE A 108 7.21 0.61 -7.34
CA PHE A 108 6.36 -0.52 -6.92
C PHE A 108 4.94 -0.34 -7.43
N ARG A 109 4.48 -1.33 -8.20
CA ARG A 109 3.11 -1.35 -8.71
C ARG A 109 2.09 -1.63 -7.62
N THR A 110 2.48 -2.47 -6.66
CA THR A 110 1.66 -2.90 -5.53
C THR A 110 2.46 -2.74 -4.25
N VAL A 111 1.85 -2.14 -3.23
CA VAL A 111 2.46 -1.95 -1.91
C VAL A 111 1.52 -2.53 -0.84
N PHE A 112 2.02 -3.52 -0.11
CA PHE A 112 1.35 -4.10 1.05
C PHE A 112 1.69 -3.28 2.29
N VAL A 113 0.68 -2.78 3.00
CA VAL A 113 0.86 -2.01 4.25
C VAL A 113 0.19 -2.75 5.40
N TYR A 114 0.97 -3.17 6.39
CA TYR A 114 0.47 -3.90 7.56
C TYR A 114 0.64 -3.09 8.85
N GLY A 115 -0.12 -3.46 9.88
CA GLY A 115 -0.02 -2.80 11.19
C GLY A 115 -0.61 -1.38 11.23
N VAL A 116 -1.53 -1.04 10.32
CA VAL A 116 -2.19 0.28 10.30
C VAL A 116 -3.04 0.44 11.56
N PRO A 117 -2.72 1.39 12.46
CA PRO A 117 -3.44 1.53 13.72
C PRO A 117 -4.85 2.04 13.49
N LYS A 118 -5.72 1.82 14.48
CA LYS A 118 -6.98 2.56 14.56
C LYS A 118 -6.64 4.02 14.90
N PHE A 119 -6.84 4.92 13.94
CA PHE A 119 -6.54 6.33 14.11
C PHE A 119 -7.32 6.95 15.27
N ASN A 120 -6.63 7.83 16.01
CA ASN A 120 -7.16 8.66 17.08
C ASN A 120 -6.60 10.09 16.91
N ALA A 121 -6.95 11.01 17.82
CA ALA A 121 -6.54 12.40 17.72
C ALA A 121 -5.01 12.60 17.81
N ASP A 122 -4.29 11.67 18.44
CA ASP A 122 -2.84 11.78 18.66
C ASP A 122 -2.04 11.40 17.39
N LEU A 123 -2.62 10.57 16.51
CA LEU A 123 -2.00 10.10 15.26
C LEU A 123 -2.25 11.03 14.07
N GLY A 124 -2.41 12.34 14.32
CA GLY A 124 -2.81 13.30 13.29
C GLY A 124 -1.77 13.51 12.19
N MET A 125 -0.47 13.44 12.51
CA MET A 125 0.60 13.63 11.53
C MET A 125 0.78 12.40 10.65
N GLU A 126 0.76 11.23 11.26
CA GLU A 126 0.85 9.92 10.62
C GLU A 126 -0.36 9.70 9.72
N PHE A 127 -1.56 10.10 10.16
CA PHE A 127 -2.77 10.08 9.34
C PHE A 127 -2.62 10.96 8.08
N ARG A 128 -2.13 12.20 8.22
CA ARG A 128 -1.88 13.08 7.08
C ARG A 128 -0.88 12.48 6.09
N ARG A 129 0.17 11.83 6.59
CA ARG A 129 1.15 11.12 5.76
C ARG A 129 0.53 9.94 5.04
N PHE A 130 -0.24 9.12 5.74
CA PHE A 130 -0.93 7.96 5.19
C PHE A 130 -1.89 8.34 4.05
N VAL A 131 -2.65 9.41 4.22
CA VAL A 131 -3.57 9.91 3.17
C VAL A 131 -2.81 10.52 1.99
N SER A 132 -1.57 10.95 2.19
CA SER A 132 -0.73 11.55 1.14
C SER A 132 0.13 10.50 0.39
N LEU A 133 -0.07 9.20 0.64
CA LEU A 133 0.53 8.12 -0.14
C LEU A 133 -0.16 8.05 -1.51
N THR A 134 0.25 8.94 -2.43
CA THR A 134 -0.26 9.03 -3.80
C THR A 134 0.87 8.93 -4.82
#